data_AF-A0A430KRE3-F1
#
_entry.id   AF-A0A430KRE3-F1
#
_cell.length_a   1.000
_cell.length_b   1.000
_cell.length_c   1.000
_cell.angle_alpha   90.00
_cell.angle_beta   90.00
_cell.angle_gamma   90.00
#
_symmetry.space_group_name_H-M   'P 1'
#
loop_
_entity.id
_entity.type
_entity.pdbx_description
1 polymer ?
#
loop_
_entity_poly.entity_id
_entity_poly.type
_entity_poly.pdbx_seq_one_letter_code
_entity_poly.pdbx_strand_id
1 'polypeptide(L)' 'MRLIVLMVVVLIVGLLTLQQMAPKDEPSVSTEPHDAAEDSTIPAVPTRPNEIKQFSQDMDQYIQDEMAKRVEAMEAATKQ' A
#
# COMPACT_ATOMS: atom_id res chain seq x y z
N MET A 1 2.41 -20.47 -31.75
CA MET A 1 1.84 -20.07 -30.45
C MET A 1 2.84 -19.38 -29.52
N ARG A 2 4.05 -19.94 -29.29
CA ARG A 2 5.05 -19.32 -28.40
C ARG A 2 5.45 -17.88 -28.77
N LEU A 3 5.55 -17.59 -30.06
CA LEU A 3 5.92 -16.25 -30.57
C LEU A 3 4.82 -15.20 -30.33
N ILE A 4 3.54 -15.61 -30.39
CA ILE A 4 2.39 -14.75 -30.11
C ILE A 4 2.34 -14.42 -28.62
N VAL A 5 2.58 -15.41 -27.76
CA VAL A 5 2.64 -15.21 -26.31
C VAL A 5 3.77 -14.24 -25.94
N LEU A 6 4.94 -14.37 -26.55
CA LEU A 6 6.06 -13.44 -26.32
C LEU A 6 5.70 -12.00 -26.73
N MET A 7 5.01 -11.80 -27.86
CA MET A 7 4.57 -10.46 -28.28
C MET A 7 3.58 -9.84 -27.29
N VAL A 8 2.65 -10.63 -26.75
CA VAL A 8 1.68 -10.15 -25.76
C VAL A 8 2.38 -9.77 -24.45
N VAL A 9 3.34 -10.57 -23.99
CA VAL A 9 4.11 -10.28 -22.77
C VAL A 9 4.91 -8.98 -22.94
N VAL A 10 5.57 -8.79 -24.07
CA VAL A 10 6.32 -7.54 -24.36
C VAL A 10 5.39 -6.32 -24.39
N LEU A 11 4.19 -6.46 -24.96
CA LEU A 11 3.19 -5.38 -24.99
C LEU A 11 2.72 -4.99 -23.58
N ILE A 12 2.45 -5.98 -22.72
CA ILE A 12 1.99 -5.73 -21.35
C ILE A 12 3.08 -5.00 -20.56
N VAL A 13 4.32 -5.48 -20.61
CA VAL A 13 5.45 -4.86 -19.91
C VAL A 13 5.69 -3.44 -20.44
N GLY A 14 5.66 -3.23 -21.76
CA GLY A 14 5.80 -1.91 -22.37
C GLY A 14 4.73 -0.93 -21.90
N LEU A 15 3.45 -1.35 -21.88
CA LEU A 15 2.34 -0.52 -21.42
C LEU A 15 2.40 -0.20 -19.92
N LEU A 16 2.80 -1.16 -19.09
CA LEU A 16 3.00 -0.91 -17.65
C LEU A 16 4.14 0.08 -17.41
N THR A 17 5.25 -0.07 -18.13
CA THR A 17 6.42 0.81 -17.98
C THR A 17 6.07 2.24 -18.40
N LEU A 18 5.27 2.40 -19.47
CA LEU A 18 4.81 3.70 -19.93
C LEU A 18 3.82 4.36 -18.95
N GLN A 19 2.94 3.58 -18.31
CA GLN A 19 2.05 4.10 -17.26
C GLN A 19 2.81 4.50 -15.99
N GLN A 20 3.91 3.84 -15.66
CA GLN A 20 4.74 4.20 -14.51
C GLN A 20 5.57 5.47 -14.74
N MET A 21 5.92 5.77 -16.00
CA MET A 21 6.66 6.98 -16.36
C MET A 21 5.76 8.16 -16.72
N ALA A 22 4.47 7.92 -16.97
CA ALA A 22 3.50 8.99 -17.18
C ALA A 22 3.45 9.85 -15.91
N PRO A 23 3.82 11.15 -15.97
CA PRO A 23 3.72 12.04 -14.83
C PRO A 23 2.26 12.09 -14.41
N LYS A 24 1.99 11.57 -13.22
CA LYS A 24 0.70 11.77 -12.57
C LYS A 24 0.72 13.23 -12.15
N ASP A 25 0.05 14.11 -12.89
CA ASP A 25 -0.17 15.49 -12.49
C ASP A 25 -0.83 15.49 -11.11
N GLU A 26 -0.04 15.72 -10.06
CA GLU A 26 -0.53 15.91 -8.70
C GLU A 26 -0.93 17.38 -8.51
N PRO A 27 -2.15 17.69 -8.05
CA PRO A 27 -2.43 19.01 -7.54
C PRO A 27 -1.68 19.15 -6.21
N SER A 28 -0.73 20.09 -6.18
CA SER A 28 0.01 20.48 -4.99
C SER A 28 -0.95 20.89 -3.86
N VAL A 29 -1.06 20.07 -2.82
CA VAL A 29 -1.68 20.44 -1.55
C VAL A 29 -0.57 20.55 -0.52
N SER A 30 -0.26 21.80 -0.19
CA SER A 30 0.66 22.19 0.87
C SER A 30 0.08 21.81 2.23
N THR A 31 0.79 20.98 3.01
CA THR A 31 0.39 20.66 4.39
C THR A 31 1.57 20.86 5.33
N GLU A 32 1.39 21.80 6.26
CA GLU A 32 2.25 22.11 7.41
C GLU A 32 2.48 20.88 8.30
N PRO A 33 3.66 20.67 8.90
CA PRO A 33 3.93 19.49 9.72
C PRO A 33 3.39 19.69 11.13
N HIS A 34 2.36 18.91 11.51
CA HIS A 34 1.92 18.77 12.90
C HIS A 34 2.67 17.60 13.54
N ASP A 35 3.56 17.92 14.48
CA ASP A 35 4.12 17.00 15.46
C ASP A 35 2.98 16.24 16.15
N ALA A 36 2.90 14.93 15.92
CA ALA A 36 2.02 14.03 16.67
C ALA A 36 2.77 12.73 16.95
N ALA A 37 3.76 12.84 17.83
CA ALA A 37 4.32 11.70 18.53
C ALA A 37 3.38 11.32 19.68
N GLU A 38 2.20 10.73 19.41
CA GLU A 38 1.41 10.03 20.44
C GLU A 38 0.70 8.77 19.89
N ASP A 39 1.11 7.62 20.43
CA ASP A 39 0.28 6.46 20.73
C ASP A 39 -0.58 5.82 19.63
N SER A 40 -0.09 5.79 18.39
CA SER A 40 -0.87 5.21 17.29
C SER A 40 -0.35 3.81 16.93
N THR A 41 -1.11 2.79 17.34
CA THR A 41 -1.08 1.43 16.77
C THR A 41 -1.20 1.43 15.25
N ILE A 42 -1.65 2.54 14.68
CA ILE A 42 -1.84 2.76 13.25
C ILE A 42 -0.57 3.39 12.65
N PRO A 43 0.00 2.81 11.58
CA PRO A 43 1.19 3.37 10.95
C PRO A 43 0.92 4.78 10.43
N ALA A 44 1.83 5.71 10.74
CA ALA A 44 1.71 7.12 10.35
C ALA A 44 1.84 7.29 8.84
N VAL A 45 0.97 8.10 8.25
CA VAL A 45 0.96 8.32 6.80
C VAL A 45 2.19 9.14 6.39
N PRO A 46 3.06 8.61 5.51
CA PRO A 46 4.27 9.30 5.10
C PRO A 46 3.94 10.55 4.29
N THR A 47 4.64 11.63 4.58
CA THR A 47 4.54 12.90 3.84
C THR A 47 5.67 13.06 2.82
N ARG A 48 6.63 12.11 2.78
CA ARG A 48 7.72 12.09 1.80
C ARG A 48 7.67 10.85 0.90
N PRO A 49 8.05 10.98 -0.40
CA PRO A 49 8.00 9.87 -1.35
C PRO A 49 8.86 8.66 -0.98
N ASN A 50 10.01 8.90 -0.34
CA ASN A 50 10.94 7.84 0.06
C ASN A 50 10.42 6.97 1.22
N GLU A 51 9.42 7.46 1.96
CA GLU A 51 8.86 6.78 3.15
C GLU A 51 7.65 5.90 2.77
N ILE A 52 7.13 6.00 1.54
CA ILE A 52 5.97 5.23 1.04
C ILE A 52 6.24 3.72 1.07
N LYS A 53 7.46 3.31 0.71
CA LYS A 53 7.81 1.89 0.65
C LYS A 53 7.79 1.24 2.05
N GLN A 54 8.25 1.99 3.05
CA GLN A 54 8.28 1.53 4.43
C GLN A 54 6.86 1.50 5.03
N PHE A 55 6.07 2.56 4.79
CA PHE A 55 4.67 2.60 5.19
C PHE A 55 3.83 1.45 4.61
N SER A 56 4.02 1.07 3.34
CA SER A 56 3.31 -0.07 2.75
C SER A 56 3.60 -1.36 3.51
N GLN A 57 4.86 -1.58 3.88
CA GLN A 57 5.28 -2.77 4.62
C GLN A 57 4.72 -2.78 6.05
N ASP A 58 4.72 -1.62 6.71
CA ASP A 58 4.17 -1.47 8.06
C ASP A 58 2.64 -1.62 8.07
N MET A 59 1.96 -1.16 7.01
CA MET A 59 0.51 -1.29 6.87
C MET A 59 0.06 -2.72 6.59
N ASP A 60 0.82 -3.48 5.78
CA ASP A 60 0.55 -4.91 5.55
C ASP A 60 0.62 -5.71 6.86
N GLN A 61 1.62 -5.43 7.71
CA GLN A 61 1.71 -6.06 9.04
C GLN A 61 0.58 -5.64 9.97
N TYR A 62 0.28 -4.34 10.02
CA TYR A 62 -0.80 -3.83 10.86
C TYR A 62 -2.16 -4.49 10.52
N ILE A 63 -2.47 -4.62 9.22
CA ILE A 63 -3.70 -5.28 8.75
C ILE A 63 -3.71 -6.75 9.15
N GLN A 64 -2.59 -7.45 9.02
CA GLN A 64 -2.48 -8.86 9.37
C GLN A 64 -2.72 -9.10 10.87
N ASP A 65 -2.13 -8.26 11.72
CA ASP A 65 -2.31 -8.34 13.18
C ASP A 65 -3.75 -7.99 13.59
N GLU A 66 -4.35 -6.95 12.99
CA GLU A 66 -5.74 -6.58 13.24
C GLU A 66 -6.73 -7.65 12.74
N MET A 67 -6.43 -8.35 11.65
CA MET A 67 -7.23 -9.48 11.20
C MET A 67 -7.13 -10.66 12.16
N ALA A 68 -5.92 -11.02 12.61
CA ALA A 68 -5.73 -12.08 13.59
C ALA A 68 -6.52 -11.79 14.87
N LYS A 69 -6.41 -10.55 15.37
CA LYS A 69 -7.14 -10.09 16.57
C LYS A 69 -8.65 -10.09 16.39
N ARG A 70 -9.16 -9.72 15.21
CA ARG A 70 -10.59 -9.82 14.87
C ARG A 70 -11.07 -11.26 14.80
N VAL A 71 -10.27 -12.18 14.27
CA VAL A 71 -10.60 -13.61 14.22
C VAL A 71 -10.70 -14.18 15.62
N GLU A 72 -9.72 -13.91 16.49
CA GLU A 72 -9.77 -14.33 17.90
C GLU A 72 -11.00 -13.77 18.64
N ALA A 73 -11.35 -12.50 18.38
CA ALA A 73 -12.54 -11.88 18.95
C ALA A 73 -13.85 -12.53 18.45
N MET A 74 -13.91 -12.90 17.17
CA MET A 74 -15.07 -13.62 16.61
C MET A 74 -15.17 -15.05 17.15
N GLU A 75 -14.06 -15.77 17.29
CA GLU A 75 -14.05 -17.11 17.89
C GLU A 75 -14.48 -17.07 19.36
N ALA A 76 -14.04 -16.08 20.13
CA ALA A 76 -14.48 -15.88 21.51
C ALA A 76 -15.98 -15.57 21.60
N ALA A 77 -16.53 -14.81 20.65
CA ALA A 77 -17.97 -14.48 20.59
C ALA A 77 -18.84 -15.65 20.08
N THR A 78 -18.29 -16.53 19.23
CA THR A 78 -19.01 -17.70 18.67
C THR A 78 -19.04 -18.88 19.64
N LYS A 79 -18.19 -18.87 20.67
CA LYS A 79 -18.10 -19.94 21.70
C LYS A 79 -18.98 -19.70 22.93
N GLN A 80 -19.74 -18.59 22.97
CA GLN A 80 -20.84 -18.35 23.92
C GLN A 80 -22.18 -18.81 23.33
#